data_AF-A0A483A9A1-F1
#
_entry.id   AF-A0A483A9A1-F1
#
_cell.length_a   1.000
_cell.length_b   1.000
_cell.length_c   1.000
_cell.angle_alpha   90.00
_cell.angle_beta   90.00
_cell.angle_gamma   90.00
#
_symmetry.space_group_name_H-M   'P 1'
#
loop_
_entity.id
_entity.type
_entity.pdbx_description
1 polymer ?
#
loop_
_entity_poly.entity_id
_entity_poly.type
_entity_poly.pdbx_seq_one_letter_code
_entity_poly.pdbx_strand_id
1 'polypeptide(L)'
;MQVAGELLILTREHHTALSLANKCINTVKSENADEVSQLCLKISENFEMDYSEHFNTEESTIFAFLSVKTDELAQLCTQLTSEHQELYKLASELIEKPQLLEKFGKLLKSHARLENRELFPKIELLSATQRREILLSSANHAAVTKA
;
A
#
# COMPACT_ATOMS: atom_id res chain seq x y z
N MET A 1 -9.43 19.39 1.39
CA MET A 1 -8.94 18.87 2.67
C MET A 1 -7.43 18.90 2.60
N GLN A 2 -6.76 19.62 3.50
CA GLN A 2 -5.29 19.67 3.53
C GLN A 2 -4.80 18.33 4.08
N VAL A 3 -3.93 17.63 3.35
CA VAL A 3 -3.28 16.41 3.87
C VAL A 3 -2.40 16.82 5.04
N ALA A 4 -2.53 16.15 6.18
CA ALA A 4 -1.68 16.41 7.34
C ALA A 4 -0.21 16.22 6.96
N GLY A 5 0.68 17.10 7.43
CA GLY A 5 2.10 17.09 7.02
C GLY A 5 2.78 15.75 7.25
N GLU A 6 2.44 15.08 8.34
CA GLU A 6 2.91 13.73 8.72
C GLU A 6 2.57 12.64 7.69
N LEU A 7 1.50 12.81 6.90
CA LEU A 7 1.05 11.82 5.90
C LEU A 7 1.52 12.12 4.48
N LEU A 8 2.27 13.20 4.26
CA LEU A 8 2.59 13.65 2.90
C LEU A 8 3.40 12.62 2.11
N ILE A 9 4.31 11.90 2.78
CA ILE A 9 5.15 10.86 2.17
C ILE A 9 4.27 9.65 1.81
N LEU A 10 3.55 9.08 2.78
CA LEU A 10 2.67 7.93 2.55
C LEU A 10 1.60 8.20 1.47
N THR A 11 1.03 9.42 1.46
CA THR A 11 0.06 9.82 0.42
C THR A 11 0.69 9.85 -0.98
N ARG A 12 1.95 10.27 -1.11
CA ARG A 12 2.68 10.23 -2.39
C ARG A 12 2.96 8.80 -2.83
N GLU A 13 3.30 7.93 -1.90
CA GLU A 13 3.50 6.50 -2.17
C GLU A 13 2.20 5.83 -2.62
N HIS A 14 1.07 6.19 -2.02
CA HIS A 14 -0.26 5.79 -2.50
C HIS A 14 -0.57 6.26 -3.93
N HIS A 15 -0.09 7.43 -4.36
CA HIS A 15 -0.24 7.81 -5.77
C HIS A 15 0.53 6.86 -6.70
N THR A 16 1.73 6.43 -6.31
CA THR A 16 2.51 5.43 -7.05
C THR A 16 1.82 4.07 -7.05
N ALA A 17 1.31 3.62 -5.89
CA ALA A 17 0.55 2.38 -5.75
C ALA A 17 -0.69 2.35 -6.66
N LEU A 18 -1.45 3.45 -6.68
CA LEU A 18 -2.63 3.58 -7.54
C LEU A 18 -2.28 3.59 -9.03
N SER A 19 -1.13 4.18 -9.39
CA SER A 19 -0.62 4.12 -10.77
C SER A 19 -0.27 2.69 -11.18
N LEU A 20 0.49 1.97 -10.34
CA LEU A 20 0.82 0.56 -10.57
C LEU A 20 -0.45 -0.30 -10.67
N ALA A 21 -1.38 -0.12 -9.75
CA ALA A 21 -2.64 -0.85 -9.73
C ALA A 21 -3.45 -0.66 -11.03
N ASN A 22 -3.56 0.58 -11.53
CA ASN A 22 -4.22 0.85 -12.81
C ASN A 22 -3.45 0.23 -13.99
N LYS A 23 -2.11 0.25 -13.95
CA LYS A 23 -1.26 -0.41 -14.96
C LYS A 23 -1.55 -1.91 -15.02
N CYS A 24 -1.57 -2.62 -13.88
CA CYS A 24 -1.93 -4.03 -13.82
C CYS A 24 -3.29 -4.33 -14.47
N ILE A 25 -4.33 -3.56 -14.11
CA ILE A 25 -5.69 -3.74 -14.64
C ILE A 25 -5.75 -3.47 -16.14
N ASN A 26 -5.06 -2.44 -16.63
CA ASN A 26 -5.08 -2.06 -18.04
C ASN A 26 -4.26 -3.01 -18.91
N THR A 27 -3.11 -3.48 -18.41
CA THR A 27 -2.26 -4.45 -19.12
C THR A 27 -3.01 -5.77 -19.32
N VAL A 28 -3.73 -6.28 -18.30
CA VAL A 28 -4.57 -7.47 -18.46
C VAL A 28 -5.68 -7.25 -19.52
N LYS A 29 -6.32 -6.07 -19.53
CA LYS A 29 -7.36 -5.73 -20.51
C LYS A 29 -6.85 -5.58 -21.95
N SER A 30 -5.57 -5.27 -22.12
CA SER A 30 -4.96 -5.16 -23.45
C SER A 30 -4.77 -6.52 -24.12
N GLU A 31 -4.88 -7.62 -23.36
CA GLU A 31 -4.65 -9.00 -23.81
C GLU A 31 -3.26 -9.23 -24.44
N ASN A 32 -2.31 -8.33 -24.19
CA ASN A 32 -0.92 -8.48 -24.63
C ASN A 32 -0.13 -9.34 -23.63
N ALA A 33 0.10 -10.60 -23.99
CA ALA A 33 0.79 -11.57 -23.16
C ALA A 33 2.22 -11.14 -22.79
N ASP A 34 2.96 -10.51 -23.71
CA ASP A 34 4.32 -10.05 -23.46
C ASP A 34 4.34 -8.93 -22.41
N GLU A 35 3.43 -7.96 -22.53
CA GLU A 35 3.29 -6.89 -21.52
C GLU A 35 2.88 -7.43 -20.15
N VAL A 36 1.98 -8.41 -20.11
CA VAL A 36 1.59 -9.08 -18.86
C VAL A 36 2.80 -9.75 -18.23
N SER A 37 3.56 -10.55 -18.97
CA SER A 37 4.74 -11.24 -18.46
C SER A 37 5.83 -10.27 -17.97
N GLN A 38 6.10 -9.20 -18.71
CA GLN A 38 7.08 -8.18 -18.30
C GLN A 38 6.65 -7.45 -17.01
N LEU A 39 5.36 -7.14 -16.88
CA LEU A 39 4.85 -6.49 -15.68
C LEU A 39 4.85 -7.43 -14.48
N CYS A 40 4.48 -8.71 -14.66
CA CYS A 40 4.56 -9.73 -13.62
C CYS A 40 5.98 -9.89 -13.09
N LEU A 41 6.98 -9.98 -13.98
CA LEU A 41 8.39 -10.07 -13.61
C LEU A 41 8.80 -8.85 -12.77
N LYS A 42 8.51 -7.64 -13.27
CA LYS A 42 8.86 -6.40 -12.58
C LYS A 42 8.25 -6.30 -11.18
N ILE A 43 6.97 -6.66 -11.03
CA ILE A 43 6.31 -6.62 -9.72
C ILE A 43 6.93 -7.67 -8.79
N SER A 44 7.13 -8.89 -9.29
CA SER A 44 7.69 -9.99 -8.49
C SER A 44 9.10 -9.67 -7.97
N GLU A 45 9.94 -8.99 -8.76
CA GLU A 45 11.31 -8.63 -8.36
C GLU A 45 11.39 -7.44 -7.39
N ASN A 46 10.48 -6.47 -7.51
CA ASN A 46 10.67 -5.17 -6.85
C ASN A 46 9.63 -4.86 -5.77
N PHE A 47 8.44 -5.46 -5.79
CA PHE A 47 7.32 -5.00 -4.96
C PHE A 47 7.61 -5.05 -3.45
N GLU A 48 8.27 -6.10 -2.96
CA GLU A 48 8.64 -6.20 -1.54
C GLU A 48 9.63 -5.11 -1.14
N MET A 49 10.65 -4.87 -1.96
CA MET A 49 11.62 -3.80 -1.73
C MET A 49 10.95 -2.42 -1.78
N ASP A 50 10.09 -2.20 -2.77
CA ASP A 50 9.43 -0.92 -3.02
C ASP A 50 8.41 -0.54 -1.92
N TYR A 51 7.76 -1.51 -1.26
CA TYR A 51 6.66 -1.24 -0.31
C TYR A 51 6.91 -1.68 1.14
N SER A 52 8.02 -2.37 1.44
CA SER A 52 8.32 -2.82 2.80
C SER A 52 8.45 -1.68 3.82
N GLU A 53 9.14 -0.60 3.47
CA GLU A 53 9.26 0.57 4.35
C GLU A 53 7.90 1.25 4.57
N HIS A 54 7.09 1.35 3.51
CA HIS A 54 5.74 1.89 3.53
C HIS A 54 4.83 1.13 4.50
N PHE A 55 4.65 -0.18 4.27
CA PHE A 55 3.81 -1.02 5.13
C PHE A 55 4.34 -1.09 6.57
N ASN A 56 5.67 -1.13 6.76
CA ASN A 56 6.25 -1.11 8.10
C ASN A 56 5.92 0.19 8.84
N THR A 57 6.00 1.35 8.17
CA THR A 57 5.62 2.62 8.79
C THR A 57 4.14 2.62 9.18
N GLU A 58 3.25 2.15 8.31
CA GLU A 58 1.82 2.07 8.59
C GLU A 58 1.52 1.15 9.77
N GLU A 59 2.08 -0.06 9.77
CA GLU A 59 1.85 -1.04 10.83
C GLU A 59 2.41 -0.59 12.18
N SER A 60 3.67 -0.11 12.20
CA SER A 60 4.37 0.22 13.44
C SER A 60 3.96 1.56 14.05
N THR A 61 3.47 2.52 13.25
CA THR A 61 3.17 3.87 13.74
C THR A 61 1.69 4.26 13.62
N ILE A 62 0.94 3.71 12.67
CA ILE A 62 -0.48 4.08 12.50
C ILE A 62 -1.36 2.98 13.09
N PHE A 63 -1.20 1.75 12.65
CA PHE A 63 -2.08 0.65 13.03
C PHE A 63 -1.89 0.29 14.50
N ALA A 64 -0.63 0.26 14.98
CA ALA A 64 -0.30 0.06 16.38
C ALA A 64 -1.03 1.03 17.32
N PHE A 65 -1.23 2.29 16.91
CA PHE A 65 -1.87 3.30 17.74
C PHE A 65 -3.38 3.44 17.53
N LEU A 66 -3.87 3.20 16.32
CA LEU A 66 -5.30 3.30 16.01
C LEU A 66 -6.07 2.05 16.42
N SER A 67 -5.47 0.87 16.34
CA SER A 67 -6.13 -0.40 16.70
C SER A 67 -6.63 -0.46 18.14
N VAL A 68 -6.02 0.30 19.05
CA VAL A 68 -6.42 0.36 20.47
C VAL A 68 -7.46 1.45 20.78
N LYS A 69 -7.93 2.21 19.77
CA LYS A 69 -8.88 3.31 19.98
C LYS A 69 -10.32 2.85 20.03
N THR A 70 -10.71 1.94 19.12
CA THR A 70 -12.06 1.34 19.04
C THR A 70 -11.98 -0.05 18.41
N ASP A 71 -12.98 -0.89 18.65
CA ASP A 71 -13.07 -2.22 18.02
C ASP A 71 -13.15 -2.13 16.49
N GLU A 72 -13.84 -1.12 15.96
CA GLU A 72 -13.93 -0.86 14.51
C GLU A 72 -12.54 -0.57 13.90
N LEU A 73 -11.72 0.24 14.59
CA LEU A 73 -10.37 0.53 14.13
C LEU A 73 -9.44 -0.67 14.28
N ALA A 74 -9.62 -1.49 15.34
CA ALA A 74 -8.90 -2.75 15.49
C ALA A 74 -9.17 -3.70 14.32
N GLN A 75 -10.43 -3.83 13.91
CA GLN A 75 -10.84 -4.65 12.77
C GLN A 75 -10.29 -4.10 11.46
N LEU A 76 -10.38 -2.78 11.23
CA LEU A 76 -9.83 -2.14 10.04
C LEU A 76 -8.31 -2.34 9.92
N CYS A 77 -7.56 -2.13 11.01
CA CYS A 77 -6.11 -2.36 11.03
C CYS A 77 -5.77 -3.83 10.75
N THR A 78 -6.53 -4.76 11.33
CA THR A 78 -6.34 -6.21 11.10
C THR A 78 -6.60 -6.58 9.64
N GLN A 79 -7.63 -6.01 9.02
CA GLN A 79 -7.89 -6.18 7.59
C GLN A 79 -6.72 -5.67 6.76
N LEU A 80 -6.26 -4.44 6.99
CA LEU A 80 -5.18 -3.83 6.21
C LEU A 80 -3.85 -4.60 6.34
N THR A 81 -3.47 -5.04 7.54
CA THR A 81 -2.31 -5.91 7.73
C THR A 81 -2.45 -7.23 6.96
N SER A 82 -3.64 -7.84 6.95
CA SER A 82 -3.89 -9.05 6.15
C SER A 82 -3.79 -8.79 4.65
N GLU A 83 -4.26 -7.62 4.18
CA GLU A 83 -4.12 -7.19 2.80
C GLU A 83 -2.66 -6.96 2.39
N HIS A 84 -1.80 -6.42 3.27
CA HIS A 84 -0.34 -6.34 3.03
C HIS A 84 0.26 -7.72 2.74
N GLN A 85 -0.06 -8.70 3.59
CA GLN A 85 0.45 -10.07 3.44
C GLN A 85 -0.06 -10.72 2.14
N GLU A 86 -1.32 -10.51 1.79
CA GLU A 86 -1.87 -11.00 0.52
C GLU A 86 -1.24 -10.29 -0.69
N LEU A 87 -0.94 -8.99 -0.60
CA LEU A 87 -0.23 -8.27 -1.67
C LEU A 87 1.16 -8.84 -1.92
N TYR A 88 1.94 -9.11 -0.87
CA TYR A 88 3.25 -9.76 -1.00
C TYR A 88 3.13 -11.16 -1.59
N LYS A 89 2.18 -11.95 -1.10
CA LYS A 89 1.93 -13.30 -1.64
C LYS A 89 1.54 -13.26 -3.11
N LEU A 90 0.63 -12.36 -3.49
CA LEU A 90 0.22 -12.23 -4.89
C LEU A 90 1.42 -11.83 -5.75
N ALA A 91 2.21 -10.84 -5.33
CA ALA A 91 3.39 -10.37 -6.04
C ALA A 91 4.43 -11.48 -6.28
N SER A 92 4.71 -12.31 -5.26
CA SER A 92 5.69 -13.40 -5.39
C SER A 92 5.21 -14.55 -6.29
N GLU A 93 3.88 -14.73 -6.44
CA GLU A 93 3.29 -15.74 -7.31
C GLU A 93 3.11 -15.30 -8.77
N LEU A 94 3.34 -14.01 -9.12
CA LEU A 94 2.99 -13.47 -10.45
C LEU A 94 3.75 -14.07 -11.64
N ILE A 95 4.99 -14.51 -11.44
CA ILE A 95 5.78 -15.15 -12.50
C ILE A 95 5.12 -16.48 -12.90
N GLU A 96 4.77 -17.31 -11.92
CA GLU A 96 4.16 -18.64 -12.14
C GLU A 96 2.67 -18.56 -12.44
N LYS A 97 1.99 -17.51 -11.98
CA LYS A 97 0.55 -17.32 -12.11
C LYS A 97 0.19 -15.91 -12.63
N PRO A 98 0.49 -15.58 -13.90
CA PRO A 98 0.20 -14.26 -14.46
C PRO A 98 -1.28 -13.86 -14.41
N GLN A 99 -2.20 -14.83 -14.37
CA GLN A 99 -3.63 -14.59 -14.17
C GLN A 99 -3.98 -13.87 -12.86
N LEU A 100 -3.07 -13.84 -11.88
CA LEU A 100 -3.24 -13.13 -10.62
C LEU A 100 -2.98 -11.62 -10.74
N LEU A 101 -2.42 -11.14 -11.86
CA LEU A 101 -2.05 -9.74 -12.05
C LEU A 101 -3.25 -8.78 -11.87
N GLU A 102 -4.42 -9.15 -12.38
CA GLU A 102 -5.62 -8.32 -12.21
C GLU A 102 -6.09 -8.31 -10.75
N LYS A 103 -6.00 -9.44 -10.05
CA LYS A 103 -6.35 -9.56 -8.63
C LYS A 103 -5.43 -8.69 -7.77
N PHE A 104 -4.12 -8.76 -8.02
CA PHE A 104 -3.11 -7.91 -7.38
C PHE A 104 -3.43 -6.42 -7.58
N GLY A 105 -3.65 -6.00 -8.83
CA GLY A 105 -3.98 -4.60 -9.14
C GLY A 105 -5.29 -4.14 -8.48
N LYS A 106 -6.32 -4.99 -8.44
CA LYS A 106 -7.58 -4.67 -7.75
C LYS A 106 -7.37 -4.50 -6.24
N LEU A 107 -6.64 -5.43 -5.60
CA LEU A 107 -6.35 -5.38 -4.18
C LEU A 107 -5.54 -4.13 -3.81
N LEU A 108 -4.44 -3.86 -4.51
CA LEU A 108 -3.59 -2.69 -4.25
C LEU A 108 -4.37 -1.38 -4.38
N LYS A 109 -5.29 -1.31 -5.36
CA LYS A 109 -6.15 -0.14 -5.55
C LYS A 109 -7.17 0.03 -4.44
N SER A 110 -7.84 -1.04 -4.02
CA SER A 110 -8.84 -0.96 -2.94
C SER A 110 -8.18 -0.62 -1.62
N HIS A 111 -7.03 -1.24 -1.35
CA HIS A 111 -6.22 -1.06 -0.16
C HIS A 111 -5.80 0.41 0.04
N ALA A 112 -5.03 0.97 -0.89
CA ALA A 112 -4.56 2.36 -0.80
C ALA A 112 -5.73 3.38 -0.74
N ARG A 113 -6.90 3.05 -1.34
CA ARG A 113 -8.09 3.91 -1.24
C ARG A 113 -8.77 3.80 0.11
N LEU A 114 -8.84 2.60 0.68
CA LEU A 114 -9.42 2.35 1.99
C LEU A 114 -8.64 3.11 3.06
N GLU A 115 -7.31 3.07 3.02
CA GLU A 115 -6.46 3.80 3.96
C GLU A 115 -6.65 5.30 3.84
N ASN A 116 -6.51 5.84 2.62
CA ASN A 116 -6.68 7.28 2.38
C ASN A 116 -8.06 7.80 2.82
N ARG A 117 -9.10 6.98 2.68
CA ARG A 117 -10.50 7.40 2.92
C ARG A 117 -10.95 7.16 4.36
N GLU A 118 -10.58 6.03 4.96
CA GLU A 118 -11.15 5.58 6.22
C GLU A 118 -10.13 5.59 7.37
N LEU A 119 -8.84 5.32 7.09
CA LEU A 119 -7.81 5.26 8.13
C LEU A 119 -7.10 6.59 8.35
N PHE A 120 -6.60 7.23 7.29
CA PHE A 120 -5.82 8.46 7.36
C PHE A 120 -6.58 9.63 7.99
N PRO A 121 -7.91 9.80 7.81
CA PRO A 121 -8.64 10.82 8.56
C PRO A 121 -8.68 10.59 10.08
N LYS A 122 -8.40 9.36 10.54
CA LYS A 122 -8.43 8.99 11.96
C LYS A 122 -7.12 9.29 12.70
N ILE A 123 -6.08 9.76 12.00
CA ILE A 123 -4.83 10.19 12.65
C ILE A 123 -5.06 11.34 13.64
N GLU A 124 -6.18 12.08 13.53
CA GLU A 124 -6.56 13.12 14.49
C GLU A 124 -6.82 12.56 15.91
N LEU A 125 -7.07 11.26 16.02
CA LEU A 125 -7.18 10.55 17.30
C LEU A 125 -5.82 10.26 17.97
N LEU A 126 -4.72 10.54 17.26
CA LEU A 126 -3.35 10.35 17.74
C LEU A 126 -2.83 11.60 18.44
N SER A 127 -1.98 11.38 19.44
CA SER A 127 -1.25 12.48 20.09
C SER A 127 -0.21 13.11 19.16
N ALA A 128 0.24 14.32 19.48
CA ALA A 128 1.30 14.99 18.71
C ALA A 128 2.60 14.16 18.65
N THR A 129 2.95 13.44 19.72
CA THR A 129 4.11 12.54 19.75
C THR A 129 3.94 11.39 18.77
N GLN A 130 2.78 10.71 18.79
CA GLN A 130 2.48 9.61 17.88
C GLN A 130 2.48 10.06 16.41
N ARG A 131 1.91 11.23 16.11
CA ARG A 131 1.94 11.76 14.74
C ARG A 131 3.35 12.10 14.27
N ARG A 132 4.21 12.59 15.17
CA ARG A 132 5.62 12.83 14.87
C ARG A 132 6.36 11.53 14.57
N GLU A 133 6.00 10.40 15.18
CA GLU A 133 6.61 9.11 14.87
C GLU A 133 6.31 8.66 13.43
N ILE A 134 5.10 8.92 12.90
CA ILE A 134 4.77 8.67 11.49
C ILE A 134 5.72 9.44 10.56
N LEU A 135 5.92 10.74 10.86
CA LEU A 135 6.82 11.59 10.08
C LEU A 135 8.28 11.10 10.14
N LEU A 136 8.75 10.69 11.31
CA LEU A 136 10.12 10.20 11.49
C LEU A 136 10.35 8.85 10.81
N SER A 137 9.38 7.95 10.88
CA SER A 137 9.44 6.64 10.23
C SER A 137 9.48 6.79 8.70
N SER A 138 8.64 7.67 8.16
CA SER A 138 8.55 7.89 6.71
C SER A 138 9.66 8.76 6.10
N ALA A 139 10.41 9.50 6.92
CA ALA A 139 11.37 10.51 6.43
C ALA A 139 12.47 9.97 5.51
N ASN A 140 12.83 8.69 5.66
CA ASN A 140 13.91 8.04 4.92
C ASN A 140 13.44 7.09 3.84
N HIS A 141 12.12 6.98 3.59
CA HIS A 141 11.61 6.07 2.58
C HIS A 141 12.31 6.32 1.26
N ALA A 142 12.87 5.27 0.68
CA ALA A 142 13.39 5.35 -0.67
C ALA A 142 12.23 5.72 -1.61
N ALA A 143 12.48 6.56 -2.62
CA ALA A 143 11.43 6.92 -3.56
C ALA A 143 10.93 5.65 -4.26
N VAL A 144 9.69 5.23 -3.95
CA VAL A 144 9.03 4.08 -4.60
C VAL A 144 9.20 4.24 -6.10
N THR A 145 9.96 3.34 -6.71
CA THR A 145 10.41 3.49 -8.08
C THR A 145 9.20 3.52 -9.00
N LYS A 146 9.12 4.49 -9.94
CA LYS A 146 8.01 4.54 -10.91
C LYS A 146 8.01 3.25 -11.74
N ALA A 147 7.11 2.33 -11.39
CA ALA A 147 6.94 1.05 -12.06
C ALA A 147 6.40 1.17 -13.48
#